data_AF-A0A8X6RJL3-F1
#
_entry.id   AF-A0A8X6RJL3-F1
#
_cell.length_a   1.000
_cell.length_b   1.000
_cell.length_c   1.000
_cell.angle_alpha   90.00
_cell.angle_beta   90.00
_cell.angle_gamma   90.00
#
_symmetry.space_group_name_H-M   'P 1'
#
loop_
_entity.id
_entity.type
_entity.pdbx_description
1 polymer ?
#
loop_
_entity_poly.entity_id
_entity_poly.type
_entity_poly.pdbx_seq_one_letter_code
_entity_poly.pdbx_strand_id
1 'polypeptide(L)'
;MIFFYSKDNLVALHFKYDQARRRFVEWAQNEIAVVSDFHKRILFSDEARFWLNGYVNKQNCRIWSEANPQVYVETPLHPEKLTVWCALCAGGILLQKR
;
A
#
# COMPACT_ATOMS: atom_id res chain seq x y z
N MET A 1 4.07 1.58 -3.04
CA MET A 1 3.41 2.07 -1.81
C MET A 1 2.19 2.91 -2.20
N ILE A 2 0.98 2.34 -2.19
CA ILE A 2 -0.27 3.10 -2.43
C ILE A 2 -0.71 3.68 -1.08
N PHE A 3 -0.84 5.01 -0.99
CA PHE A 3 -1.33 5.68 0.22
C PHE A 3 -2.82 5.95 0.09
N PHE A 4 -3.63 5.35 0.97
CA PHE A 4 -4.99 5.81 1.22
C PHE A 4 -4.93 7.01 2.18
N TYR A 5 -5.50 8.15 1.79
CA TYR A 5 -5.84 9.20 2.73
C TYR A 5 -7.26 8.94 3.23
N SER A 6 -7.39 8.53 4.50
CA SER A 6 -8.63 8.67 5.25
C SER A 6 -8.46 9.88 6.17
N LYS A 7 -9.37 10.86 6.07
CA LYS A 7 -9.30 12.11 6.83
C LYS A 7 -9.46 11.92 8.35
N ASP A 8 -9.89 10.74 8.80
CA ASP A 8 -10.36 10.57 10.18
C ASP A 8 -9.79 9.36 10.92
N ASN A 9 -8.51 9.01 10.72
CA ASN A 9 -7.91 7.98 11.58
C ASN A 9 -6.42 8.20 11.85
N LEU A 10 -6.15 8.66 13.08
CA LEU A 10 -4.84 8.71 13.71
C LEU A 10 -4.34 7.28 13.98
N VAL A 11 -3.96 6.56 12.93
CA VAL A 11 -3.25 5.29 13.07
C VAL A 11 -1.76 5.60 13.15
N ALA A 12 -1.25 5.59 14.38
CA ALA A 12 0.17 5.56 14.79
C ALA A 12 1.21 5.61 13.65
N LEU A 13 1.39 6.77 13.02
CA LEU A 13 2.46 7.00 12.08
C LEU A 13 3.71 7.33 12.88
N HIS A 14 4.65 6.39 12.93
CA HIS A 14 5.99 6.63 13.46
C HIS A 14 6.58 7.89 12.79
N PHE A 15 6.81 8.95 13.58
CA PHE A 15 7.19 10.32 13.17
C PHE A 15 8.52 10.44 12.40
N LYS A 16 9.23 9.33 12.16
CA LYS A 16 10.61 9.30 11.67
C LYS A 16 10.81 9.93 10.28
N TYR A 17 9.74 10.17 9.53
CA TYR A 17 9.81 10.74 8.17
C TYR A 17 8.84 11.91 7.95
N ASP A 18 8.29 12.50 9.01
CA ASP A 18 7.24 13.52 8.90
C ASP A 18 7.69 14.76 8.12
N GLN A 19 8.87 15.31 8.40
CA GLN A 19 9.39 16.48 7.68
C GLN A 19 9.65 16.22 6.19
N ALA A 20 10.25 15.07 5.84
CA ALA A 20 10.52 14.71 4.46
C ALA A 20 9.21 14.51 3.66
N ARG A 21 8.19 13.91 4.30
CA ARG A 21 6.86 13.74 3.72
C ARG A 21 6.18 15.08 3.45
N ARG A 22 6.24 16.03 4.38
CA ARG A 22 5.67 17.38 4.18
C ARG A 22 6.34 18.11 3.04
N ARG A 23 7.67 18.14 3.01
CA ARG A 23 8.44 18.76 1.91
C ARG A 23 8.10 18.18 0.55
N PHE A 24 7.97 16.86 0.47
CA PHE A 24 7.56 16.19 -0.77
C PHE A 24 6.14 16.60 -1.20
N VAL A 25 5.19 16.67 -0.27
CA VAL A 25 3.81 17.06 -0.57
C VAL A 25 3.74 18.50 -1.06
N GLU A 26 4.41 19.44 -0.39
CA GLU A 26 4.45 20.84 -0.79
C GLU A 26 5.06 21.01 -2.20
N TRP A 27 6.18 20.33 -2.47
CA TRP A 27 6.78 20.31 -3.80
C TRP A 27 5.84 19.72 -4.85
N ALA A 28 5.26 18.54 -4.60
CA ALA A 28 4.38 17.87 -5.55
C ALA A 28 3.13 18.71 -5.87
N GLN A 29 2.57 19.40 -4.87
CA GLN A 29 1.44 20.30 -5.08
C GLN A 29 1.79 21.47 -6.01
N ASN A 30 2.97 22.07 -5.83
CA ASN A 30 3.43 23.15 -6.70
C ASN A 30 3.63 22.67 -8.14
N GLU A 31 4.27 21.52 -8.36
CA GLU A 31 4.45 20.95 -9.70
C GLU A 31 3.12 20.63 -10.39
N ILE A 32 2.16 20.09 -9.65
CA ILE A 32 0.81 19.81 -10.17
C ILE A 32 0.09 21.10 -10.57
N ALA A 33 0.30 22.20 -9.85
CA ALA A 33 -0.31 23.50 -10.15
C ALA A 33 0.36 24.22 -11.35
N VAL A 34 1.67 24.05 -11.52
CA VAL A 34 2.46 24.75 -12.55
C VAL A 34 2.43 23.99 -13.89
N VAL A 35 2.50 22.66 -13.85
CA VAL A 35 2.60 21.83 -15.05
C VAL A 35 1.25 21.17 -15.33
N SER A 36 0.58 21.60 -16.41
CA SER A 36 -0.66 20.96 -16.87
C SER A 36 -0.42 19.46 -17.12
N ASP A 37 -1.36 18.62 -16.69
CA ASP A 37 -1.27 17.16 -16.86
C ASP A 37 -0.02 16.49 -16.24
N PHE A 38 0.61 17.11 -15.24
CA PHE A 38 1.79 16.55 -14.55
C PHE A 38 1.58 15.10 -14.10
N HIS A 39 0.40 14.78 -13.57
CA HIS A 39 0.02 13.44 -13.12
C HIS A 39 0.12 12.36 -14.22
N LYS A 40 -0.01 12.72 -15.52
CA LYS A 40 0.14 11.78 -16.64
C LYS A 40 1.59 11.42 -16.93
N ARG A 41 2.54 12.24 -16.45
CA ARG A 41 3.98 12.04 -16.62
C ARG A 41 4.61 11.21 -15.50
N ILE A 42 3.84 10.92 -14.45
CA ILE A 42 4.32 10.14 -13.31
C ILE A 42 4.15 8.65 -13.60
N LEU A 43 5.25 7.91 -13.45
CA LEU A 43 5.26 6.45 -13.43
C LEU A 43 5.45 5.99 -11.98
N PHE A 44 4.45 5.29 -11.44
CA PHE A 44 4.56 4.61 -10.16
C PHE A 44 5.02 3.18 -10.38
N SER A 45 5.90 2.67 -9.53
CA SER A 45 6.27 1.26 -9.51
C SER A 45 6.30 0.75 -8.07
N ASP A 46 5.90 -0.50 -7.88
CA ASP A 46 5.95 -1.13 -6.57
C ASP A 46 6.18 -2.64 -6.68
N GLU A 47 6.70 -3.21 -5.60
CA GLU A 47 6.75 -4.65 -5.38
C GLU A 47 5.60 -5.03 -4.44
N ALA A 48 4.76 -5.98 -4.85
CA ALA A 48 3.74 -6.56 -4.01
C ALA A 48 3.95 -8.06 -3.85
N ARG A 49 3.73 -8.58 -2.64
CA ARG A 49 3.88 -10.00 -2.33
C ARG A 49 2.53 -10.58 -1.98
N PHE A 50 2.09 -11.54 -2.78
CA PHE A 50 0.82 -12.25 -2.59
C PHE A 50 1.10 -13.67 -2.12
N TRP A 51 0.19 -14.18 -1.29
CA TRP A 51 0.21 -15.57 -0.86
C TRP A 51 -0.76 -16.37 -1.73
N LEU A 52 -0.30 -17.47 -2.32
CA LEU A 52 -1.10 -18.23 -3.30
C LEU A 52 -2.18 -19.09 -2.66
N ASN A 53 -2.07 -19.34 -1.35
CA ASN A 53 -2.97 -20.21 -0.59
C ASN A 53 -4.03 -19.43 0.21
N GLY A 54 -4.24 -18.15 -0.08
CA GLY A 54 -5.16 -17.30 0.69
C GLY A 54 -4.68 -16.96 2.11
N TYR A 55 -3.39 -17.18 2.40
CA TYR A 55 -2.82 -16.81 3.70
C TYR A 55 -2.94 -15.31 3.93
N VAL A 56 -3.59 -14.95 5.04
CA VAL A 56 -3.69 -13.58 5.53
C VAL A 56 -2.62 -13.40 6.60
N ASN A 57 -1.76 -12.40 6.44
CA ASN A 57 -0.76 -12.04 7.45
C ASN A 57 -1.46 -11.85 8.81
N LYS A 58 -0.96 -12.49 9.87
CA LYS A 58 -1.49 -12.38 11.24
C LYS A 58 -1.64 -10.93 11.71
N GLN A 59 -0.76 -10.01 11.26
CA GLN A 59 -0.87 -8.58 11.59
C GLN A 59 -2.07 -7.88 10.94
N ASN A 60 -2.56 -8.41 9.81
CA ASN A 60 -3.73 -7.91 9.10
C ASN A 60 -5.02 -8.71 9.43
N CYS A 61 -4.90 -9.83 10.13
CA CYS A 61 -6.04 -10.67 10.52
C CYS A 61 -6.66 -10.14 11.82
N ARG A 62 -7.66 -9.27 11.71
CA ARG A 62 -8.44 -8.78 12.85
C ARG A 62 -9.82 -9.41 12.85
N ILE A 63 -10.03 -10.35 13.77
CA ILE A 63 -11.33 -11.01 13.99
C ILE A 63 -12.09 -10.18 15.02
N TRP A 64 -13.32 -9.78 14.70
CA TRP A 64 -14.22 -9.06 15.60
C TRP A 64 -15.31 -10.01 16.07
N SER A 65 -15.60 -10.01 17.37
CA SER A 65 -16.68 -10.79 17.99
C SER A 65 -17.07 -10.14 19.32
N GLU A 66 -18.34 -10.25 19.73
CA GLU A 66 -18.86 -9.71 20.99
C GLU A 66 -18.35 -10.51 22.22
N ALA A 67 -18.01 -11.79 22.03
CA ALA A 67 -17.36 -12.66 23.01
C ALA A 67 -16.03 -13.20 22.44
N ASN A 68 -15.09 -13.63 23.29
CA ASN A 68 -13.79 -14.17 22.84
C ASN A 68 -14.01 -15.31 21.82
N PRO A 69 -13.68 -15.09 20.53
CA PRO A 69 -14.14 -15.98 19.47
C PRO A 69 -13.46 -17.36 19.50
N GLN A 70 -12.40 -17.57 20.29
CA GLN A 70 -11.60 -18.82 20.34
C GLN A 70 -11.27 -19.38 18.95
N VAL A 71 -11.12 -18.50 17.94
CA VAL A 71 -10.80 -18.92 16.57
C VAL A 71 -9.28 -19.02 16.43
N TYR A 72 -8.81 -20.22 16.11
CA TYR A 72 -7.43 -20.48 15.74
C TYR A 72 -7.39 -20.70 14.23
N VAL A 73 -6.69 -19.82 13.52
CA VAL A 73 -6.42 -20.03 12.08
C VAL A 73 -5.07 -20.73 11.97
N GLU A 74 -5.11 -22.03 11.69
CA GLU A 74 -3.90 -22.79 11.37
C GLU A 74 -3.35 -22.32 10.02
N THR A 75 -2.06 -22.04 9.97
CA THR A 75 -1.40 -21.57 8.76
C THR A 75 -0.20 -22.47 8.44
N PRO A 76 -0.04 -22.89 7.18
CA PRO A 76 1.09 -23.72 6.80
C PRO A 76 2.42 -23.00 7.07
N LEU A 77 3.44 -23.77 7.47
CA LEU A 77 4.76 -23.24 7.88
C LEU A 77 5.51 -22.53 6.74
N HIS A 78 5.26 -22.95 5.49
CA HIS A 78 5.89 -22.38 4.28
C HIS A 78 4.88 -22.21 3.13
N PRO A 79 3.99 -21.22 3.21
CA PRO A 79 3.06 -20.96 2.12
C PRO A 79 3.80 -20.37 0.91
N GLU A 80 3.46 -20.84 -0.29
CA GLU A 80 4.00 -20.29 -1.53
C GLU A 80 3.60 -18.82 -1.69
N LYS A 81 4.58 -18.02 -2.15
CA LYS A 81 4.44 -16.58 -2.36
C LYS A 81 4.72 -16.25 -3.81
N LEU A 82 3.93 -15.36 -4.36
CA LEU A 82 4.21 -14.70 -5.63
C LEU A 82 4.60 -13.25 -5.35
N THR A 83 5.79 -12.87 -5.79
CA THR A 83 6.21 -11.47 -5.82
C THR A 83 5.90 -10.92 -7.20
N VAL A 84 5.11 -9.85 -7.28
CA VAL A 84 4.77 -9.17 -8.53
C VAL A 84 5.38 -7.78 -8.51
N TRP A 85 6.00 -7.41 -9.62
CA TRP A 85 6.42 -6.04 -9.89
C TRP A 85 5.44 -5.42 -10.86
N CYS A 86 4.88 -4.27 -10.49
CA CYS A 86 3.92 -3.55 -11.33
C CYS A 86 4.32 -2.08 -11.49
N ALA A 87 4.18 -1.57 -12.70
CA ALA A 87 4.27 -0.15 -13.00
C ALA A 87 2.93 0.41 -13.49
N LEU A 88 2.53 1.57 -12.96
CA LEU A 88 1.26 2.25 -13.18
C LEU A 88 1.51 3.69 -13.64
N CYS A 89 0.74 4.15 -14.62
CA CYS A 89 0.66 5.57 -14.99
C CYS A 89 -0.82 5.99 -15.07
N ALA A 90 -1.08 7.26 -15.39
CA ALA A 90 -2.46 7.76 -15.55
C ALA A 90 -3.27 6.99 -16.63
N GLY A 91 -2.60 6.35 -17.58
CA GLY A 91 -3.23 5.52 -18.62
C GLY A 91 -3.51 4.07 -18.21
N GLY A 92 -3.10 3.64 -17.02
CA GLY A 92 -3.31 2.28 -16.51
C GLY A 92 -2.02 1.53 -16.17
N ILE A 93 -2.08 0.20 -16.23
CA ILE A 93 -0.94 -0.70 -15.96
C ILE A 93 -0.05 -0.76 -17.20
N LEU A 94 1.23 -0.45 -17.04
CA LEU A 94 2.21 -0.48 -18.13
C LEU A 94 3.00 -1.78 -18.20
N LEU A 95 3.39 -2.33 -17.05
CA LEU A 95 4.18 -3.56 -16.99
C LEU A 95 3.85 -4.34 -15.73
N GLN A 96 3.53 -5.61 -15.91
CA GLN A 96 3.35 -6.57 -14.83
C GLN A 96 4.29 -7.75 -15.09
N LYS A 97 5.32 -7.90 -14.25
CA LYS A 97 6.22 -9.05 -14.29
C LYS A 97 5.84 -10.00 -13.16
N ARG A 98 5.58 -11.25 -13.51
CA ARG A 98 5.38 -12.37 -12.57
C ARG A 98 6.72 -12.98 -12.17
#